data_AF-A0A5C9BAM5-F1
#
_entry.id   AF-A0A5C9BAM5-F1
#
_cell.length_a   1.000
_cell.length_b   1.000
_cell.length_c   1.000
_cell.angle_alpha   90.00
_cell.angle_beta   90.00
_cell.angle_gamma   90.00
#
_symmetry.space_group_name_H-M   'P 1'
#
loop_
_entity.id
_entity.type
_entity.pdbx_description
1 polymer ?
#
loop_
_entity_poly.entity_id
_entity_poly.type
_entity_poly.pdbx_seq_one_letter_code
_entity_poly.pdbx_strand_id
1 'polypeptide(L)'
;MRGISEARWPTADAIIGNPPFLGGSKMRGELGDEYTEALRKVYEGRVPGGADLVAYWFEKARAQIESGECQRAGLVATNSIRGGANQQVLARILATPSPGLRGEGEGEMRIFNAWSDEEWINEGAAVRVSLVCFGNSPRPQAGEGLGVRGILNGQLVESIHADLTAGEGLNLTQAKLLKENAGVCFMGASKKAPFDIPGDLARQWLKLPNPNGRPNSEVVRPWANGMDITRRASDTWIVDFGTDMSEADAALYEAPFEYVVQHVKPVSEKNRDKVVARNWWRHARPRIDMRIALKGLPRYIATPHVSKHRIFVWIAPAVLPDQMLIVTARSDDATFGILHSRFHELWALRMGTWMGAGNDPRYTPTTTFETFPFPEGLTPKDSAPLTRPDGHHLPPVGEGNSSPLPQAGELGVRAADNWLNPPEWTDWLRTPEEEKAGYPLRPVAKTGHEADLKKRTLTNLYNARPAWLDNAHKALDAAVAQAYGWNDYKPEMPDEEILRRLLALNLVRAS
;
A
#
# COMPACT_ATOMS: atom_id res chain seq x y z
N MET A 1 -39.21 5.44 16.25
CA MET A 1 -38.08 6.03 15.51
C MET A 1 -38.66 6.94 14.43
N ARG A 2 -38.51 8.26 14.54
CA ARG A 2 -38.78 9.15 13.39
C ARG A 2 -37.86 8.68 12.26
N GLY A 3 -38.43 8.45 11.07
CA GLY A 3 -37.77 7.76 9.98
C GLY A 3 -36.45 8.43 9.60
N ILE A 4 -35.37 7.65 9.60
CA ILE A 4 -34.11 8.05 9.00
C ILE A 4 -34.38 8.18 7.49
N SER A 5 -34.33 9.40 6.96
CA SER A 5 -34.58 9.67 5.55
C SER A 5 -33.53 10.61 4.99
N GLU A 6 -33.19 10.44 3.71
CA GLU A 6 -32.33 11.36 2.98
C GLU A 6 -32.97 12.76 2.92
N ALA A 7 -32.17 13.82 3.16
CA ALA A 7 -32.66 15.19 3.01
C ALA A 7 -33.03 15.47 1.55
N ARG A 8 -34.11 16.21 1.28
CA ARG A 8 -34.43 16.66 -0.08
C ARG A 8 -33.62 17.91 -0.42
N TRP A 9 -32.95 17.92 -1.58
CA TRP A 9 -32.30 19.11 -2.11
C TRP A 9 -33.27 19.84 -3.05
N PRO A 10 -33.25 21.18 -3.12
CA PRO A 10 -34.04 21.93 -4.08
C PRO A 10 -33.55 21.69 -5.51
N THR A 11 -34.40 21.97 -6.51
CA THR A 11 -33.98 22.09 -7.91
C THR A 11 -32.99 23.26 -8.05
N ALA A 12 -31.90 23.07 -8.80
CA ALA A 12 -30.89 24.09 -8.99
C ALA A 12 -30.14 23.91 -10.31
N ASP A 13 -29.73 24.99 -10.98
CA ASP A 13 -28.93 24.87 -12.20
C ASP A 13 -27.53 24.29 -11.93
N ALA A 14 -26.95 24.61 -10.77
CA ALA A 14 -25.65 24.11 -10.36
C ALA A 14 -25.57 23.86 -8.85
N ILE A 15 -24.87 22.80 -8.46
CA ILE A 15 -24.51 22.50 -7.07
C ILE A 15 -23.04 22.83 -6.88
N ILE A 16 -22.71 23.73 -5.95
CA ILE A 16 -21.33 24.09 -5.65
C ILE A 16 -21.11 23.99 -4.14
N GLY A 17 -19.98 23.44 -3.72
CA GLY A 17 -19.67 23.40 -2.30
C GLY A 17 -18.35 22.76 -1.93
N ASN A 18 -18.01 22.91 -0.65
CA ASN A 18 -16.90 22.26 0.01
C ASN A 18 -17.46 21.38 1.16
N PRO A 19 -17.89 20.15 0.88
CA PRO A 19 -18.44 19.26 1.91
C PRO A 19 -17.37 18.85 2.94
N PRO A 20 -17.77 18.33 4.12
CA PRO A 20 -16.85 18.01 5.21
C PRO A 20 -15.90 16.84 4.89
N PHE A 21 -14.63 16.98 5.30
CA PHE A 21 -13.57 16.00 5.07
C PHE A 21 -13.40 15.04 6.26
N LEU A 22 -14.18 13.96 6.29
CA LEU A 22 -14.04 12.91 7.30
C LEU A 22 -13.81 11.54 6.66
N GLY A 23 -12.61 10.99 6.88
CA GLY A 23 -12.29 9.63 6.43
C GLY A 23 -13.10 8.57 7.19
N GLY A 24 -13.32 7.40 6.58
CA GLY A 24 -14.28 6.40 7.09
C GLY A 24 -14.15 6.01 8.59
N SER A 25 -12.93 5.95 9.14
CA SER A 25 -12.71 5.70 10.57
C SER A 25 -12.99 6.92 11.46
N LYS A 26 -12.59 8.12 11.02
CA LYS A 26 -12.86 9.39 11.72
C LYS A 26 -14.35 9.72 11.71
N MET A 27 -15.03 9.47 10.60
CA MET A 27 -16.48 9.64 10.47
C MET A 27 -17.23 8.91 11.59
N ARG A 28 -16.90 7.64 11.84
CA ARG A 28 -17.51 6.86 12.93
C ARG A 28 -17.10 7.37 14.31
N GLY A 29 -15.85 7.82 14.47
CA GLY A 29 -15.35 8.38 15.72
C GLY A 29 -16.05 9.68 16.12
N GLU A 30 -16.29 10.57 15.16
CA GLU A 30 -16.83 11.91 15.38
C GLU A 30 -18.35 11.97 15.30
N LEU A 31 -18.98 11.27 14.35
CA LEU A 31 -20.44 11.28 14.18
C LEU A 31 -21.15 10.19 15.00
N GLY A 32 -20.40 9.23 15.52
CA GLY A 32 -20.95 8.09 16.27
C GLY A 32 -21.45 6.94 15.39
N ASP A 33 -21.62 5.78 16.03
CA ASP A 33 -22.02 4.53 15.37
C ASP A 33 -23.43 4.61 14.78
N GLU A 34 -24.40 5.12 15.56
CA GLU A 34 -25.81 5.22 15.15
C GLU A 34 -25.99 6.08 13.90
N TYR A 35 -25.39 7.27 13.85
CA TYR A 35 -25.46 8.14 12.67
C TYR A 35 -24.75 7.53 11.47
N THR A 36 -23.58 6.94 11.68
CA THR A 36 -22.80 6.33 10.60
C THR A 36 -23.53 5.14 9.98
N GLU A 37 -24.18 4.31 10.79
CA GLU A 37 -24.97 3.17 10.33
C GLU A 37 -26.25 3.60 9.63
N ALA A 38 -26.94 4.61 10.17
CA ALA A 38 -28.08 5.25 9.53
C ALA A 38 -27.71 5.80 8.13
N LEU A 39 -26.61 6.55 8.03
CA LEU A 39 -26.11 7.11 6.77
C LEU A 39 -25.77 6.02 5.75
N ARG A 40 -25.02 4.99 6.17
CA ARG A 40 -24.65 3.86 5.30
C ARG A 40 -25.88 3.09 4.81
N LYS A 41 -26.88 2.91 5.66
CA LYS A 41 -28.13 2.24 5.29
C LYS A 41 -28.92 3.05 4.25
N VAL A 42 -29.00 4.38 4.39
CA VAL A 42 -29.69 5.24 3.42
C VAL A 42 -29.03 5.20 2.03
N TYR A 43 -27.71 5.10 1.97
CA TYR A 43 -26.94 5.09 0.73
C TYR A 43 -26.44 3.70 0.32
N GLU A 44 -27.03 2.64 0.86
CA GLU A 44 -26.69 1.26 0.53
C GLU A 44 -26.80 1.01 -0.99
N GLY A 45 -25.79 0.37 -1.56
CA GLY A 45 -25.69 0.15 -3.02
C GLY A 45 -25.34 1.39 -3.86
N ARG A 46 -25.24 2.58 -3.25
CA ARG A 46 -24.88 3.85 -3.93
C ARG A 46 -23.50 4.35 -3.50
N VAL A 47 -23.19 4.33 -2.21
CA VAL A 47 -21.89 4.74 -1.65
C VAL A 47 -21.24 3.55 -0.94
N PRO A 48 -20.01 3.16 -1.31
CA PRO A 48 -19.32 2.07 -0.63
C PRO A 48 -19.07 2.39 0.85
N GLY A 49 -19.23 1.41 1.75
CA GLY A 49 -19.10 1.65 3.19
C GLY A 49 -17.73 2.15 3.67
N GLY A 50 -16.68 1.97 2.87
CA GLY A 50 -15.33 2.47 3.12
C GLY A 50 -15.04 3.87 2.57
N ALA A 51 -16.00 4.50 1.90
CA ALA A 51 -15.84 5.85 1.37
C ALA A 51 -15.85 6.91 2.47
N ASP A 52 -15.16 8.01 2.21
CA ASP A 52 -15.10 9.19 3.04
C ASP A 52 -16.45 9.94 2.99
N LEU A 53 -16.75 10.71 4.05
CA LEU A 53 -18.03 11.39 4.19
C LEU A 53 -18.37 12.33 3.01
N VAL A 54 -17.36 12.96 2.41
CA VAL A 54 -17.52 13.83 1.24
C VAL A 54 -18.14 13.11 0.04
N ALA A 55 -17.90 11.80 -0.12
CA ALA A 55 -18.39 11.02 -1.26
C ALA A 55 -19.93 10.95 -1.31
N TYR A 56 -20.61 11.12 -0.18
CA TYR A 56 -22.08 11.15 -0.11
C TYR A 56 -22.66 12.39 -0.80
N TRP A 57 -21.95 13.53 -0.80
CA TRP A 57 -22.37 14.73 -1.55
C TRP A 57 -22.18 14.54 -3.05
N PHE A 58 -21.11 13.84 -3.47
CA PHE A 58 -20.88 13.50 -4.87
C PHE A 58 -21.99 12.60 -5.41
N GLU A 59 -22.34 11.52 -4.69
CA GLU A 59 -23.44 10.64 -5.08
C GLU A 59 -24.79 11.39 -5.12
N LYS A 60 -25.03 12.25 -4.14
CA LYS A 60 -26.28 13.01 -4.10
C LYS A 60 -26.40 14.03 -5.24
N ALA A 61 -25.31 14.73 -5.55
CA ALA A 61 -25.25 15.63 -6.69
C ALA A 61 -25.44 14.87 -8.02
N ARG A 62 -24.80 13.70 -8.17
CA ARG A 62 -25.03 12.78 -9.31
C ARG A 62 -26.50 12.43 -9.45
N ALA A 63 -27.15 12.00 -8.36
CA ALA A 63 -28.56 11.61 -8.36
C ALA A 63 -29.49 12.77 -8.74
N GLN A 64 -29.19 14.00 -8.31
CA GLN A 64 -29.95 15.19 -8.73
C GLN A 64 -29.76 15.54 -10.20
N ILE A 65 -28.57 15.32 -10.76
CA ILE A 65 -28.35 15.53 -12.19
C ILE A 65 -29.07 14.44 -13.00
N GLU A 66 -28.99 13.18 -12.57
CA GLU A 66 -29.69 12.04 -13.17
C GLU A 66 -31.22 12.24 -13.20
N SER A 67 -31.79 12.83 -12.14
CA SER A 67 -33.23 13.13 -12.09
C SER A 67 -33.65 14.36 -12.89
N GLY A 68 -32.71 15.10 -13.48
CA GLY A 68 -32.97 16.37 -14.18
C GLY A 68 -33.29 17.54 -13.24
N GLU A 69 -33.11 17.37 -11.93
CA GLU A 69 -33.27 18.45 -10.94
C GLU A 69 -32.05 19.36 -10.86
N CYS A 70 -30.92 18.94 -11.44
CA CYS A 70 -29.70 19.72 -11.59
C CYS A 70 -29.04 19.51 -12.94
N GLN A 71 -28.25 20.49 -13.41
CA GLN A 71 -27.49 20.35 -14.65
C GLN A 71 -26.04 19.92 -14.39
N ARG A 72 -25.42 20.43 -13.31
CA ARG A 72 -23.99 20.22 -13.04
C ARG A 72 -23.63 20.45 -11.58
N ALA A 73 -22.51 19.87 -11.16
CA ALA A 73 -21.96 20.06 -9.83
C ALA A 73 -20.46 20.40 -9.89
N GLY A 74 -19.99 21.16 -8.89
CA GLY A 74 -18.59 21.47 -8.64
C GLY A 74 -18.29 21.35 -7.15
N LEU A 75 -17.57 20.31 -6.76
CA LEU A 75 -17.34 19.97 -5.36
C LEU A 75 -15.84 19.86 -5.04
N VAL A 76 -15.48 20.28 -3.82
CA VAL A 76 -14.14 20.07 -3.26
C VAL A 76 -14.13 18.78 -2.43
N ALA A 77 -13.08 17.99 -2.53
CA ALA A 77 -12.84 16.81 -1.70
C ALA A 77 -11.38 16.72 -1.30
N THR A 78 -11.05 15.90 -0.30
CA THR A 78 -9.66 15.46 -0.12
C THR A 78 -9.17 14.71 -1.35
N ASN A 79 -7.87 14.77 -1.65
CA ASN A 79 -7.30 14.06 -2.80
C ASN A 79 -7.46 12.53 -2.75
N SER A 80 -7.84 11.98 -1.59
CA SER A 80 -8.29 10.60 -1.43
C SER A 80 -9.51 10.24 -2.28
N ILE A 81 -10.26 11.21 -2.83
CA ILE A 81 -11.40 10.97 -3.73
C ILE A 81 -11.00 10.15 -4.97
N ARG A 82 -9.72 10.20 -5.34
CA ARG A 82 -9.13 9.55 -6.52
C ARG A 82 -8.89 8.05 -6.37
N GLY A 83 -9.00 7.50 -5.16
CA GLY A 83 -8.61 6.12 -4.88
C GLY A 83 -9.62 5.31 -4.08
N GLY A 84 -9.51 3.99 -4.19
CA GLY A 84 -10.24 3.03 -3.36
C GLY A 84 -11.76 3.18 -3.43
N ALA A 85 -12.42 3.13 -2.28
CA ALA A 85 -13.87 3.24 -2.17
C ALA A 85 -14.44 4.58 -2.66
N ASN A 86 -13.65 5.66 -2.58
CA ASN A 86 -14.09 6.99 -3.02
C ASN A 86 -14.17 7.08 -4.54
N GLN A 87 -13.16 6.54 -5.23
CA GLN A 87 -13.07 6.54 -6.70
C GLN A 87 -14.29 5.84 -7.34
N GLN A 88 -14.85 4.82 -6.69
CA GLN A 88 -16.05 4.12 -7.19
C GLN A 88 -17.26 5.07 -7.33
N VAL A 89 -17.34 6.12 -6.54
CA VAL A 89 -18.39 7.16 -6.68
C VAL A 89 -18.14 8.01 -7.92
N LEU A 90 -16.87 8.35 -8.23
CA LEU A 90 -16.52 9.03 -9.48
C LEU A 90 -16.74 8.13 -10.71
N ALA A 91 -16.44 6.84 -10.60
CA ALA A 91 -16.73 5.87 -11.66
C ALA A 91 -18.25 5.75 -11.92
N ARG A 92 -19.06 5.74 -10.86
CA ARG A 92 -20.52 5.75 -10.98
C ARG A 92 -21.03 7.04 -11.63
N ILE A 93 -20.44 8.19 -11.32
CA ILE A 93 -20.73 9.46 -12.01
C ILE A 93 -20.51 9.29 -13.52
N LEU A 94 -19.35 8.79 -13.95
CA LEU A 94 -19.04 8.60 -15.37
C LEU A 94 -19.92 7.56 -16.07
N ALA A 95 -20.44 6.57 -15.33
CA ALA A 95 -21.35 5.55 -15.86
C ALA A 95 -22.83 5.98 -15.86
N THR A 96 -23.16 7.17 -15.35
CA THR A 96 -24.54 7.65 -15.22
C THR A 96 -24.98 8.35 -16.51
N PRO A 97 -26.15 7.98 -17.09
CA PRO A 97 -26.74 8.74 -18.18
C PRO A 97 -27.05 10.18 -17.76
N SER A 98 -26.79 11.11 -18.67
CA SER A 98 -27.13 12.52 -18.54
C SER A 98 -28.47 12.76 -19.25
N PRO A 99 -29.54 13.19 -18.53
CA PRO A 99 -30.71 13.71 -19.19
C PRO A 99 -30.28 14.97 -19.94
N GLY A 100 -30.34 14.94 -21.28
CA GLY A 100 -29.80 16.00 -22.13
C GLY A 100 -30.27 17.40 -21.72
N LEU A 101 -29.43 18.41 -21.98
CA LEU A 101 -29.83 19.81 -21.86
C LEU A 101 -31.02 20.07 -22.80
N ARG A 102 -32.12 20.63 -22.29
CA ARG A 102 -33.37 20.96 -23.02
C ARG A 102 -33.23 20.98 -24.56
N GLY A 103 -33.57 19.86 -25.21
CA GLY A 103 -33.56 19.72 -26.68
C GLY A 103 -32.35 19.00 -27.29
N GLU A 104 -31.32 18.68 -26.50
CA GLU A 104 -30.23 17.77 -26.87
C GLU A 104 -30.56 16.34 -26.41
N GLY A 105 -30.22 15.33 -27.22
CA GLY A 105 -30.49 13.92 -26.91
C GLY A 105 -29.79 13.41 -25.64
N GLU A 106 -30.14 12.18 -25.23
CA GLU A 106 -29.51 11.50 -24.10
C GLU A 106 -27.98 11.38 -24.30
N GLY A 107 -27.21 11.67 -23.25
CA GLY A 107 -25.75 11.55 -23.23
C GLY A 107 -25.25 10.84 -21.97
N GLU A 108 -23.94 10.83 -21.75
CA GLU A 108 -23.32 10.34 -20.50
C GLU A 108 -22.83 11.51 -19.66
N MET A 109 -22.95 11.39 -18.34
CA MET A 109 -22.41 12.36 -17.40
C MET A 109 -20.87 12.31 -17.45
N ARG A 110 -20.24 13.48 -17.54
CA ARG A 110 -18.77 13.58 -17.62
C ARG A 110 -18.19 14.43 -16.51
N ILE A 111 -16.94 14.15 -16.14
CA ILE A 111 -16.08 15.10 -15.42
C ILE A 111 -15.49 16.02 -16.50
N PHE A 112 -15.89 17.28 -16.50
CA PHE A 112 -15.50 18.25 -17.54
C PHE A 112 -14.44 19.24 -17.07
N ASN A 113 -14.23 19.39 -15.76
CA ASN A 113 -13.14 20.19 -15.23
C ASN A 113 -12.69 19.59 -13.88
N ALA A 114 -11.40 19.38 -13.69
CA ALA A 114 -10.87 18.92 -12.43
C ALA A 114 -9.47 19.47 -12.14
N TRP A 115 -9.21 19.68 -10.86
CA TRP A 115 -7.86 19.77 -10.31
C TRP A 115 -7.65 18.54 -9.45
N SER A 116 -6.70 17.71 -9.86
CA SER A 116 -6.48 16.41 -9.23
C SER A 116 -5.88 16.52 -7.83
N ASP A 117 -5.01 17.51 -7.58
CA ASP A 117 -4.23 17.58 -6.35
C ASP A 117 -3.67 18.99 -6.10
N GLU A 118 -4.32 19.76 -5.23
CA GLU A 118 -3.97 21.15 -4.88
C GLU A 118 -3.56 21.30 -3.42
N GLU A 119 -2.60 22.19 -3.14
CA GLU A 119 -2.25 22.54 -1.76
C GLU A 119 -3.36 23.41 -1.18
N TRP A 120 -3.83 23.04 0.02
CA TRP A 120 -4.87 23.78 0.71
C TRP A 120 -4.46 24.03 2.17
N ILE A 121 -4.52 25.29 2.58
CA ILE A 121 -4.30 25.71 3.96
C ILE A 121 -5.67 25.88 4.60
N ASN A 122 -6.02 25.03 5.56
CA ASN A 122 -7.23 25.20 6.38
C ASN A 122 -6.84 25.28 7.85
N GLU A 123 -7.02 26.44 8.49
CA GLU A 123 -6.82 26.63 9.94
C GLU A 123 -5.49 26.04 10.48
N GLY A 124 -4.41 26.10 9.68
CA GLY A 124 -3.09 25.57 10.04
C GLY A 124 -2.87 24.07 9.75
N ALA A 125 -3.89 23.35 9.27
CA ALA A 125 -3.74 22.00 8.73
C ALA A 125 -3.45 22.07 7.21
N ALA A 126 -2.28 21.54 6.81
CA ALA A 126 -1.94 21.34 5.41
C ALA A 126 -2.67 20.09 4.89
N VAL A 127 -3.60 20.30 3.96
CA VAL A 127 -4.38 19.23 3.32
C VAL A 127 -4.22 19.36 1.81
N ARG A 128 -4.30 18.22 1.12
CA ARG A 128 -4.34 18.17 -0.34
C ARG A 128 -5.76 17.92 -0.81
N VAL A 129 -6.25 18.74 -1.73
CA VAL A 129 -7.65 18.68 -2.19
C VAL A 129 -7.74 18.39 -3.68
N SER A 130 -8.84 17.78 -4.09
CA SER A 130 -9.27 17.73 -5.49
C SER A 130 -10.50 18.61 -5.67
N LEU A 131 -10.55 19.32 -6.79
CA LEU A 131 -11.73 20.06 -7.24
C LEU A 131 -12.30 19.30 -8.42
N VAL A 132 -13.59 18.97 -8.38
CA VAL A 132 -14.21 18.11 -9.42
C VAL A 132 -15.52 18.72 -9.87
N CYS A 133 -15.59 19.03 -11.17
CA CYS A 133 -16.79 19.50 -11.84
C CYS A 133 -17.33 18.45 -12.80
N PHE A 134 -18.58 18.06 -12.62
CA PHE A 134 -19.23 17.01 -13.39
C PHE A 134 -20.69 17.33 -13.69
N GLY A 135 -21.26 16.66 -14.68
CA GLY A 135 -22.64 16.86 -15.10
C GLY A 135 -22.79 17.06 -16.60
N ASN A 136 -23.89 17.71 -16.97
CA ASN A 136 -24.18 18.15 -18.32
C ASN A 136 -23.27 19.33 -18.61
N SER A 137 -22.37 19.16 -19.56
CA SER A 137 -21.40 20.20 -19.90
C SER A 137 -21.75 20.77 -21.27
N PRO A 138 -21.72 22.11 -21.44
CA PRO A 138 -21.77 22.70 -22.77
C PRO A 138 -20.66 22.08 -23.62
N ARG A 139 -20.96 21.66 -24.85
CA ARG A 139 -19.90 21.28 -25.79
C ARG A 139 -18.88 22.44 -25.89
N PRO A 140 -17.57 22.15 -26.01
CA PRO A 140 -16.59 23.19 -26.32
C PRO A 140 -17.10 24.03 -27.51
N GLN A 141 -16.92 25.35 -27.45
CA GLN A 141 -17.35 26.23 -28.54
C GLN A 141 -16.70 25.76 -29.84
N ALA A 142 -17.45 25.80 -30.95
CA ALA A 142 -16.97 25.42 -32.27
C ALA A 142 -15.70 26.23 -32.61
N GLY A 143 -14.54 25.57 -32.55
CA GLY A 143 -13.22 26.21 -32.67
C GLY A 143 -12.15 25.57 -31.79
N GLU A 144 -12.55 24.96 -30.67
CA GLU A 144 -11.69 24.07 -29.87
C GLU A 144 -11.80 22.66 -30.45
N GLY A 145 -10.67 22.08 -30.88
CA GLY A 145 -10.62 20.90 -31.77
C GLY A 145 -11.57 19.75 -31.45
N LEU A 146 -12.02 19.08 -32.52
CA LEU A 146 -12.86 17.85 -32.50
C LEU A 146 -12.20 16.76 -31.65
N GLY A 147 -12.43 16.75 -30.34
CA GLY A 147 -11.84 15.75 -29.44
C GLY A 147 -11.74 16.17 -27.97
N VAL A 148 -11.65 17.48 -27.66
CA VAL A 148 -11.52 17.94 -26.26
C VAL A 148 -12.87 17.79 -25.52
N ARG A 149 -12.89 17.14 -24.35
CA ARG A 149 -14.11 17.02 -23.52
C ARG A 149 -13.91 17.37 -22.05
N GLY A 150 -12.70 17.73 -21.62
CA GLY A 150 -12.44 18.20 -20.26
C GLY A 150 -11.17 19.04 -20.10
N ILE A 151 -11.05 19.65 -18.91
CA ILE A 151 -9.87 20.39 -18.45
C ILE A 151 -9.35 19.69 -17.18
N LEU A 152 -8.11 19.21 -17.19
CA LEU A 152 -7.47 18.58 -16.03
C LEU A 152 -6.20 19.34 -15.66
N ASN A 153 -6.13 19.86 -14.44
CA ASN A 153 -5.00 20.67 -13.96
C ASN A 153 -4.65 21.83 -14.91
N GLY A 154 -5.67 22.46 -15.51
CA GLY A 154 -5.53 23.54 -16.49
C GLY A 154 -5.16 23.11 -17.91
N GLN A 155 -5.01 21.81 -18.18
CA GLN A 155 -4.70 21.28 -19.53
C GLN A 155 -5.95 20.72 -20.20
N LEU A 156 -6.09 20.95 -21.51
CA LEU A 156 -7.18 20.36 -22.32
C LEU A 156 -6.92 18.87 -22.52
N VAL A 157 -7.94 18.04 -22.26
CA VAL A 157 -7.86 16.59 -22.39
C VAL A 157 -9.09 16.02 -23.09
N GLU A 158 -8.92 14.87 -23.74
CA GLU A 158 -10.02 14.15 -24.40
C GLU A 158 -11.05 13.66 -23.39
N SER A 159 -10.60 13.10 -22.27
CA SER A 159 -11.47 12.65 -21.17
C SER A 159 -10.74 12.66 -19.83
N ILE A 160 -11.50 12.74 -18.75
CA ILE A 160 -11.00 12.65 -17.37
C ILE A 160 -11.55 11.36 -16.76
N HIS A 161 -10.66 10.49 -16.32
CA HIS A 161 -11.00 9.21 -15.72
C HIS A 161 -11.41 9.35 -14.24
N ALA A 162 -11.94 8.28 -13.65
CA ALA A 162 -12.43 8.28 -12.27
C ALA A 162 -11.34 8.51 -11.20
N ASP A 163 -10.07 8.28 -11.52
CA ASP A 163 -8.91 8.61 -10.67
C ASP A 163 -8.37 10.03 -10.86
N LEU A 164 -9.08 10.85 -11.64
CA LEU A 164 -8.70 12.20 -12.07
C LEU A 164 -7.36 12.23 -12.82
N THR A 165 -7.14 11.21 -13.65
CA THR A 165 -6.09 11.20 -14.67
C THR A 165 -6.68 11.38 -16.06
N ALA A 166 -5.80 11.61 -17.03
CA ALA A 166 -6.13 11.62 -18.45
C ALA A 166 -4.96 10.98 -19.21
N GLY A 167 -5.22 10.46 -20.40
CA GLY A 167 -4.19 9.90 -21.27
C GLY A 167 -4.79 9.21 -22.50
N GLU A 168 -4.18 9.39 -23.66
CA GLU A 168 -4.61 8.74 -24.91
C GLU A 168 -4.38 7.23 -24.82
N GLY A 169 -5.47 6.46 -24.82
CA GLY A 169 -5.42 5.00 -24.72
C GLY A 169 -4.85 4.45 -23.40
N LEU A 170 -4.73 5.29 -22.35
CA LEU A 170 -4.19 4.89 -21.04
C LEU A 170 -5.21 5.20 -19.94
N ASN A 171 -6.08 4.24 -19.65
CA ASN A 171 -7.02 4.31 -18.54
C ASN A 171 -6.76 3.19 -17.54
N LEU A 172 -5.90 3.46 -16.55
CA LEU A 172 -5.51 2.49 -15.53
C LEU A 172 -6.65 2.08 -14.60
N THR A 173 -7.77 2.83 -14.58
CA THR A 173 -8.97 2.43 -13.83
C THR A 173 -9.60 1.13 -14.35
N GLN A 174 -9.20 0.69 -15.55
CA GLN A 174 -9.62 -0.57 -16.15
C GLN A 174 -8.80 -1.78 -15.70
N ALA A 175 -7.67 -1.58 -15.01
CA ALA A 175 -6.82 -2.68 -14.55
C ALA A 175 -7.58 -3.62 -13.61
N LYS A 176 -7.37 -4.92 -13.78
CA LYS A 176 -8.08 -5.97 -13.06
C LYS A 176 -7.13 -6.78 -12.17
N LEU A 177 -7.70 -7.42 -11.16
CA LEU A 177 -6.98 -8.38 -10.33
C LEU A 177 -6.55 -9.59 -11.18
N LEU A 178 -5.31 -10.00 -11.02
CA LEU A 178 -4.71 -11.14 -11.69
C LEU A 178 -4.65 -12.32 -10.72
N LYS A 179 -5.29 -13.44 -11.10
CA LYS A 179 -5.39 -14.62 -10.23
C LYS A 179 -4.02 -15.21 -9.89
N GLU A 180 -3.04 -15.07 -10.80
CA GLU A 180 -1.66 -15.52 -10.56
C GLU A 180 -0.92 -14.77 -9.44
N ASN A 181 -1.41 -13.60 -9.03
CA ASN A 181 -0.76 -12.77 -8.00
C ASN A 181 -1.41 -12.91 -6.60
N ALA A 182 -2.58 -13.56 -6.52
CA ALA A 182 -3.36 -13.64 -5.29
C ALA A 182 -2.62 -14.45 -4.20
N GLY A 183 -2.78 -14.04 -2.94
CA GLY A 183 -2.25 -14.79 -1.79
C GLY A 183 -0.73 -14.77 -1.66
N VAL A 184 -0.05 -13.78 -2.24
CA VAL A 184 1.42 -13.64 -2.15
C VAL A 184 1.85 -12.36 -1.43
N CYS A 185 1.08 -11.27 -1.56
CA CYS A 185 1.43 -9.97 -0.99
C CYS A 185 0.47 -9.60 0.15
N PHE A 186 1.01 -9.29 1.33
CA PHE A 186 0.26 -9.15 2.57
C PHE A 186 0.67 -7.92 3.34
N MET A 187 -0.25 -7.37 4.13
CA MET A 187 0.10 -6.40 5.17
C MET A 187 0.62 -7.13 6.42
N GLY A 188 1.63 -6.56 7.08
CA GLY A 188 2.17 -7.06 8.34
C GLY A 188 1.20 -7.04 9.53
N ALA A 189 1.67 -7.60 10.65
CA ALA A 189 0.89 -7.81 11.86
C ALA A 189 0.54 -6.48 12.55
N SER A 190 -0.66 -6.37 13.11
CA SER A 190 -1.12 -5.16 13.81
C SER A 190 -1.30 -5.43 15.31
N LYS A 191 -0.39 -4.89 16.13
CA LYS A 191 -0.41 -5.05 17.59
C LYS A 191 -1.55 -4.29 18.29
N LYS A 192 -1.80 -3.02 17.90
CA LYS A 192 -2.82 -2.09 18.46
C LYS A 192 -2.77 -1.88 19.99
N ALA A 193 -1.69 -2.32 20.64
CA ALA A 193 -1.36 -2.15 22.04
C ALA A 193 0.19 -2.22 22.17
N PRO A 194 0.79 -1.81 23.30
CA PRO A 194 2.25 -1.72 23.46
C PRO A 194 2.89 -3.10 23.70
N PHE A 195 2.99 -3.90 22.64
CA PHE A 195 3.67 -5.21 22.65
C PHE A 195 5.17 -5.11 22.40
N ASP A 196 5.63 -3.95 21.97
CA ASP A 196 7.02 -3.67 21.64
C ASP A 196 7.87 -3.37 22.86
N ILE A 197 9.10 -3.88 22.85
CA ILE A 197 10.07 -3.75 23.91
C ILE A 197 11.44 -3.34 23.36
N PRO A 198 12.28 -2.65 24.15
CA PRO A 198 13.67 -2.37 23.79
C PRO A 198 14.49 -3.66 23.64
N GLY A 199 15.45 -3.68 22.71
CA GLY A 199 16.31 -4.84 22.47
C GLY A 199 17.11 -5.31 23.67
N ASP A 200 17.56 -4.41 24.55
CA ASP A 200 18.28 -4.81 25.77
C ASP A 200 17.41 -5.63 26.73
N LEU A 201 16.13 -5.26 26.85
CA LEU A 201 15.16 -6.00 27.64
C LEU A 201 14.86 -7.36 26.99
N ALA A 202 14.70 -7.40 25.67
CA ALA A 202 14.51 -8.65 24.94
C ALA A 202 15.67 -9.63 25.19
N ARG A 203 16.92 -9.16 25.04
CA ARG A 203 18.13 -9.96 25.27
C ARG A 203 18.29 -10.40 26.73
N GLN A 204 17.79 -9.63 27.70
CA GLN A 204 17.70 -10.09 29.10
C GLN A 204 16.72 -11.27 29.22
N TRP A 205 15.54 -11.18 28.61
CA TRP A 205 14.53 -12.24 28.67
C TRP A 205 14.93 -13.52 27.94
N LEU A 206 15.73 -13.44 26.87
CA LEU A 206 16.24 -14.63 26.18
C LEU A 206 17.09 -15.54 27.07
N LYS A 207 17.65 -15.00 28.16
CA LYS A 207 18.48 -15.74 29.12
C LYS A 207 17.68 -16.40 30.25
N LEU A 208 16.41 -16.02 30.40
CA LEU A 208 15.58 -16.51 31.50
C LEU A 208 15.03 -17.91 31.18
N PRO A 209 15.03 -18.83 32.16
CA PRO A 209 14.27 -20.07 32.05
C PRO A 209 12.77 -19.78 32.16
N ASN A 210 11.93 -20.77 31.85
CA ASN A 210 10.50 -20.68 32.12
C ASN A 210 9.91 -22.05 32.55
N PRO A 211 8.73 -22.06 33.20
CA PRO A 211 8.15 -23.27 33.80
C PRO A 211 7.81 -24.39 32.81
N ASN A 212 7.60 -24.06 31.53
CA ASN A 212 7.29 -25.05 30.49
C ASN A 212 8.54 -25.62 29.79
N GLY A 213 9.74 -25.17 30.16
CA GLY A 213 11.00 -25.64 29.61
C GLY A 213 11.27 -25.19 28.16
N ARG A 214 10.47 -24.26 27.62
CA ARG A 214 10.64 -23.73 26.25
C ARG A 214 11.48 -22.45 26.30
N PRO A 215 12.18 -22.02 25.26
CA PRO A 215 12.92 -20.75 25.33
C PRO A 215 11.99 -19.56 25.08
N ASN A 216 12.24 -18.42 25.73
CA ASN A 216 11.49 -17.17 25.49
C ASN A 216 11.62 -16.66 24.04
N SER A 217 12.62 -17.14 23.27
CA SER A 217 12.77 -16.84 21.83
C SER A 217 11.59 -17.30 20.96
N GLU A 218 10.71 -18.16 21.47
CA GLU A 218 9.50 -18.53 20.73
C GLU A 218 8.46 -17.40 20.69
N VAL A 219 8.45 -16.53 21.72
CA VAL A 219 7.46 -15.45 21.88
C VAL A 219 8.07 -14.06 21.92
N VAL A 220 9.40 -13.93 21.99
CA VAL A 220 10.11 -12.64 21.95
C VAL A 220 10.92 -12.61 20.67
N ARG A 221 10.64 -11.68 19.74
CA ARG A 221 11.30 -11.67 18.42
C ARG A 221 11.67 -10.25 17.96
N PRO A 222 12.68 -10.09 17.10
CA PRO A 222 12.96 -8.82 16.44
C PRO A 222 11.74 -8.33 15.66
N TRP A 223 11.56 -7.01 15.57
CA TRP A 223 10.42 -6.40 14.89
C TRP A 223 10.88 -5.26 13.98
N ALA A 224 10.19 -5.07 12.86
CA ALA A 224 10.49 -3.99 11.93
C ALA A 224 9.24 -3.28 11.43
N ASN A 225 9.31 -1.96 11.32
CA ASN A 225 8.32 -1.12 10.66
C ASN A 225 8.91 -0.36 9.46
N GLY A 226 8.10 0.49 8.81
CA GLY A 226 8.54 1.29 7.66
C GLY A 226 9.71 2.24 7.96
N MET A 227 9.84 2.74 9.19
CA MET A 227 11.01 3.54 9.61
C MET A 227 12.26 2.68 9.80
N ASP A 228 12.14 1.47 10.34
CA ASP A 228 13.29 0.55 10.46
C ASP A 228 13.87 0.16 9.09
N ILE A 229 13.03 0.17 8.04
CA ILE A 229 13.48 -0.05 6.66
C ILE A 229 14.07 1.22 6.05
N THR A 230 13.36 2.34 6.13
CA THR A 230 13.79 3.59 5.46
C THR A 230 14.95 4.29 6.17
N ARG A 231 15.11 4.04 7.48
CA ARG A 231 16.13 4.62 8.37
C ARG A 231 17.04 3.53 8.92
N ARG A 232 17.70 3.80 10.05
CA ARG A 232 18.46 2.78 10.80
C ARG A 232 17.48 1.99 11.66
N ALA A 233 17.74 0.69 11.80
CA ALA A 233 17.00 -0.18 12.70
C ALA A 233 16.99 0.39 14.13
N SER A 234 15.81 0.40 14.75
CA SER A 234 15.60 0.92 16.10
C SER A 234 16.00 -0.06 17.21
N ASP A 235 16.41 -1.28 16.87
CA ASP A 235 16.59 -2.40 17.82
C ASP A 235 15.33 -2.65 18.67
N THR A 236 14.17 -2.48 18.05
CA THR A 236 12.86 -2.78 18.65
C THR A 236 12.54 -4.26 18.49
N TRP A 237 12.05 -4.85 19.56
CA TRP A 237 11.58 -6.24 19.62
C TRP A 237 10.11 -6.27 20.00
N ILE A 238 9.47 -7.43 19.88
CA ILE A 238 8.05 -7.58 20.16
C ILE A 238 7.76 -8.89 20.87
N VAL A 239 6.78 -8.83 21.79
CA VAL A 239 6.13 -10.03 22.34
C VAL A 239 5.03 -10.48 21.37
N ASP A 240 5.15 -11.71 20.88
CA ASP A 240 4.27 -12.33 19.89
C ASP A 240 3.95 -13.78 20.29
N PHE A 241 2.80 -13.97 20.93
CA PHE A 241 2.25 -15.30 21.26
C PHE A 241 1.62 -16.01 20.06
N GLY A 242 1.77 -15.48 18.84
CA GLY A 242 1.24 -16.10 17.63
C GLY A 242 -0.26 -15.91 17.45
N THR A 243 -0.91 -16.87 16.78
CA THR A 243 -2.28 -16.73 16.30
C THR A 243 -3.32 -17.41 17.20
N ASP A 244 -2.90 -18.46 17.90
CA ASP A 244 -3.76 -19.47 18.51
C ASP A 244 -3.39 -19.85 19.96
N MET A 245 -2.23 -19.42 20.46
CA MET A 245 -1.77 -19.73 21.82
C MET A 245 -2.75 -19.26 22.90
N SER A 246 -3.17 -20.17 23.77
CA SER A 246 -4.09 -19.87 24.87
C SER A 246 -3.48 -18.90 25.89
N GLU A 247 -4.31 -18.23 26.70
CA GLU A 247 -3.80 -17.37 27.78
C GLU A 247 -2.98 -18.18 28.80
N ALA A 248 -3.42 -19.41 29.10
CA ALA A 248 -2.74 -20.30 30.03
C ALA A 248 -1.35 -20.71 29.52
N ASP A 249 -1.21 -21.01 28.23
CA ASP A 249 0.09 -21.33 27.64
C ASP A 249 0.98 -20.09 27.54
N ALA A 250 0.40 -18.94 27.21
CA ALA A 250 1.12 -17.66 27.18
C ALA A 250 1.67 -17.29 28.57
N ALA A 251 0.90 -17.56 29.64
CA ALA A 251 1.31 -17.31 31.01
C ALA A 251 2.54 -18.12 31.47
N LEU A 252 2.86 -19.21 30.79
CA LEU A 252 4.06 -19.99 31.06
C LEU A 252 5.35 -19.29 30.55
N TYR A 253 5.25 -18.22 29.76
CA TYR A 253 6.38 -17.35 29.43
C TYR A 253 6.38 -16.16 30.39
N GLU A 254 6.75 -16.41 31.66
CA GLU A 254 6.49 -15.52 32.80
C GLU A 254 6.85 -14.05 32.56
N ALA A 255 8.09 -13.75 32.18
CA ALA A 255 8.54 -12.36 31.97
C ALA A 255 7.84 -11.66 30.78
N PRO A 256 7.77 -12.25 29.57
CA PRO A 256 6.95 -11.70 28.48
C PRO A 256 5.46 -11.55 28.84
N PHE A 257 4.89 -12.49 29.58
CA PHE A 257 3.48 -12.48 29.96
C PHE A 257 3.18 -11.39 30.99
N GLU A 258 4.00 -11.25 32.03
CA GLU A 258 3.87 -10.20 33.03
C GLU A 258 3.90 -8.81 32.38
N TYR A 259 4.80 -8.61 31.40
CA TYR A 259 4.84 -7.37 30.63
C TYR A 259 3.51 -7.07 29.93
N VAL A 260 2.93 -8.04 29.22
CA VAL A 260 1.66 -7.81 28.51
C VAL A 260 0.48 -7.64 29.49
N VAL A 261 0.49 -8.29 30.65
CA VAL A 261 -0.50 -8.03 31.72
C VAL A 261 -0.44 -6.58 32.18
N GLN A 262 0.77 -6.05 32.40
CA GLN A 262 0.97 -4.70 32.94
C GLN A 262 0.70 -3.60 31.89
N HIS A 263 1.13 -3.80 30.64
CA HIS A 263 1.17 -2.73 29.63
C HIS A 263 0.11 -2.90 28.53
N VAL A 264 -0.16 -4.13 28.10
CA VAL A 264 -1.06 -4.42 26.98
C VAL A 264 -2.50 -4.56 27.44
N LYS A 265 -2.76 -5.38 28.46
CA LYS A 265 -4.11 -5.69 28.96
C LYS A 265 -4.96 -4.44 29.22
N PRO A 266 -4.47 -3.40 29.94
CA PRO A 266 -5.29 -2.22 30.25
C PRO A 266 -5.72 -1.41 29.01
N VAL A 267 -4.99 -1.55 27.89
CA VAL A 267 -5.28 -0.92 26.60
C VAL A 267 -6.20 -1.82 25.77
N SER A 268 -5.86 -3.09 25.63
CA SER A 268 -6.58 -4.05 24.79
C SER A 268 -7.99 -4.35 25.29
N GLU A 269 -8.22 -4.43 26.61
CA GLU A 269 -9.56 -4.68 27.17
C GLU A 269 -10.56 -3.56 26.86
N LYS A 270 -10.08 -2.34 26.61
CA LYS A 270 -10.90 -1.18 26.22
C LYS A 270 -11.17 -1.14 24.72
N ASN A 271 -10.68 -2.11 23.95
CA ASN A 271 -10.88 -2.14 22.51
C ASN A 271 -12.35 -2.41 22.16
N ARG A 272 -12.89 -1.69 21.17
CA ARG A 272 -14.27 -1.89 20.70
C ARG A 272 -14.47 -3.25 20.05
N ASP A 273 -13.42 -3.84 19.46
CA ASP A 273 -13.44 -5.19 18.92
C ASP A 273 -13.39 -6.21 20.07
N LYS A 274 -14.53 -6.84 20.35
CA LYS A 274 -14.69 -7.82 21.44
C LYS A 274 -13.73 -9.01 21.33
N VAL A 275 -13.31 -9.38 20.12
CA VAL A 275 -12.34 -10.47 19.93
C VAL A 275 -10.96 -10.04 20.39
N VAL A 276 -10.57 -8.79 20.11
CA VAL A 276 -9.30 -8.21 20.58
C VAL A 276 -9.33 -8.04 22.10
N ALA A 277 -10.42 -7.53 22.66
CA ALA A 277 -10.56 -7.37 24.11
C ALA A 277 -10.52 -8.72 24.85
N ARG A 278 -11.19 -9.76 24.31
CA ARG A 278 -11.18 -11.11 24.89
C ARG A 278 -9.82 -11.79 24.77
N ASN A 279 -9.09 -11.58 23.68
CA ASN A 279 -7.77 -12.16 23.44
C ASN A 279 -6.67 -11.11 23.60
N TRP A 280 -6.73 -10.36 24.70
CA TRP A 280 -5.92 -9.15 24.93
C TRP A 280 -4.41 -9.40 24.86
N TRP A 281 -3.95 -10.63 25.11
CA TRP A 281 -2.55 -11.04 25.03
C TRP A 281 -2.08 -11.30 23.60
N ARG A 282 -2.96 -11.29 22.60
CA ARG A 282 -2.59 -11.48 21.19
C ARG A 282 -2.64 -10.15 20.44
N HIS A 283 -1.89 -10.05 19.35
CA HIS A 283 -1.97 -8.90 18.46
C HIS A 283 -3.38 -8.78 17.88
N ALA A 284 -3.91 -7.57 17.77
CA ALA A 284 -5.26 -7.33 17.26
C ALA A 284 -5.51 -7.89 15.84
N ARG A 285 -4.49 -7.89 14.98
CA ARG A 285 -4.50 -8.60 13.69
C ARG A 285 -3.19 -9.38 13.54
N PRO A 286 -3.15 -10.68 13.90
CA PRO A 286 -1.93 -11.47 13.86
C PRO A 286 -1.52 -11.93 12.45
N ARG A 287 -2.38 -11.71 11.44
CA ARG A 287 -2.15 -12.01 10.00
C ARG A 287 -1.83 -13.47 9.72
N ILE A 288 -2.83 -14.34 9.94
CA ILE A 288 -2.72 -15.79 9.74
C ILE A 288 -2.22 -16.14 8.33
N ASP A 289 -2.86 -15.61 7.28
CA ASP A 289 -2.53 -15.94 5.89
C ASP A 289 -1.09 -15.56 5.52
N MET A 290 -0.62 -14.40 6.00
CA MET A 290 0.78 -13.99 5.83
C MET A 290 1.73 -14.99 6.49
N ARG A 291 1.46 -15.39 7.74
CA ARG A 291 2.32 -16.33 8.47
C ARG A 291 2.36 -17.70 7.81
N ILE A 292 1.23 -18.16 7.24
CA ILE A 292 1.17 -19.38 6.45
C ILE A 292 2.05 -19.25 5.20
N ALA A 293 1.90 -18.15 4.45
CA ALA A 293 2.65 -17.92 3.21
C ALA A 293 4.17 -17.76 3.43
N LEU A 294 4.58 -17.22 4.59
CA LEU A 294 6.00 -17.06 4.95
C LEU A 294 6.65 -18.34 5.48
N LYS A 295 5.87 -19.35 5.86
CA LYS A 295 6.39 -20.56 6.50
C LYS A 295 7.36 -21.29 5.56
N GLY A 296 8.56 -21.56 6.06
CA GLY A 296 9.60 -22.30 5.33
C GLY A 296 10.45 -21.46 4.37
N LEU A 297 10.12 -20.18 4.18
CA LEU A 297 10.99 -19.29 3.39
C LEU A 297 12.25 -18.92 4.18
N PRO A 298 13.44 -18.92 3.56
CA PRO A 298 14.69 -18.53 4.22
C PRO A 298 14.83 -17.01 4.42
N ARG A 299 14.04 -16.23 3.67
CA ARG A 299 13.91 -14.77 3.71
C ARG A 299 12.65 -14.38 2.94
N TYR A 300 12.17 -13.16 3.12
CA TYR A 300 11.04 -12.64 2.34
C TYR A 300 11.24 -11.17 1.96
N ILE A 301 10.48 -10.70 0.98
CA ILE A 301 10.58 -9.32 0.50
C ILE A 301 9.63 -8.44 1.32
N ALA A 302 10.10 -7.28 1.75
CA ALA A 302 9.27 -6.29 2.44
C ALA A 302 9.38 -4.90 1.82
N THR A 303 8.41 -4.07 2.17
CA THR A 303 8.19 -2.77 1.56
C THR A 303 7.44 -1.84 2.49
N PRO A 304 7.93 -0.62 2.75
CA PRO A 304 7.17 0.37 3.48
C PRO A 304 5.80 0.60 2.82
N HIS A 305 4.75 0.51 3.63
CA HIS A 305 3.38 0.77 3.19
C HIS A 305 3.21 2.23 2.73
N VAL A 306 3.92 3.17 3.37
CA VAL A 306 4.00 4.58 2.99
C VAL A 306 5.47 4.98 2.98
N SER A 307 5.95 5.51 1.85
CA SER A 307 7.31 6.05 1.75
C SER A 307 7.47 6.91 0.51
N LYS A 308 8.30 7.95 0.62
CA LYS A 308 8.73 8.81 -0.48
C LYS A 308 9.30 8.03 -1.67
N HIS A 309 10.08 6.98 -1.39
CA HIS A 309 10.75 6.15 -2.40
C HIS A 309 10.23 4.72 -2.36
N ARG A 310 10.16 4.08 -3.52
CA ARG A 310 9.58 2.74 -3.67
C ARG A 310 10.64 1.64 -3.52
N ILE A 311 11.09 1.45 -2.28
CA ILE A 311 12.22 0.57 -1.92
C ILE A 311 11.81 -0.81 -1.37
N PHE A 312 12.38 -1.88 -1.95
CA PHE A 312 12.15 -3.28 -1.54
C PHE A 312 13.39 -3.79 -0.82
N VAL A 313 13.19 -4.61 0.23
CA VAL A 313 14.29 -5.15 1.04
C VAL A 313 14.06 -6.62 1.36
N TRP A 314 15.15 -7.35 1.61
CA TRP A 314 15.09 -8.68 2.19
C TRP A 314 14.94 -8.61 3.70
N ILE A 315 14.07 -9.45 4.26
CA ILE A 315 13.86 -9.59 5.70
C ILE A 315 14.06 -11.05 6.10
N ALA A 316 14.77 -11.25 7.22
CA ALA A 316 14.96 -12.57 7.81
C ALA A 316 13.63 -13.11 8.40
N PRO A 317 13.33 -14.41 8.30
CA PRO A 317 12.05 -14.99 8.73
C PRO A 317 11.70 -14.76 10.21
N ALA A 318 12.71 -14.58 11.04
CA ALA A 318 12.53 -14.36 12.47
C ALA A 318 12.11 -12.93 12.85
N VAL A 319 12.26 -11.97 11.94
CA VAL A 319 11.84 -10.58 12.17
C VAL A 319 10.34 -10.46 11.87
N LEU A 320 9.54 -9.95 12.79
CA LEU A 320 8.11 -9.76 12.55
C LEU A 320 7.83 -8.41 11.86
N PRO A 321 7.10 -8.38 10.72
CA PRO A 321 6.77 -7.15 10.04
C PRO A 321 5.53 -6.48 10.65
N ASP A 322 5.63 -5.18 10.91
CA ASP A 322 4.53 -4.30 11.31
C ASP A 322 3.48 -4.09 10.20
N GLN A 323 2.29 -3.63 10.56
CA GLN A 323 1.21 -3.23 9.63
C GLN A 323 1.62 -2.16 8.62
N MET A 324 2.66 -1.36 8.88
CA MET A 324 3.24 -0.39 7.94
C MET A 324 4.32 -1.00 7.04
N LEU A 325 4.46 -2.33 7.05
CA LEU A 325 5.16 -3.08 6.04
C LEU A 325 4.17 -3.93 5.24
N ILE A 326 4.39 -3.94 3.94
CA ILE A 326 3.80 -4.86 2.99
C ILE A 326 4.86 -5.90 2.65
N VAL A 327 4.47 -7.17 2.71
CA VAL A 327 5.32 -8.34 2.64
C VAL A 327 4.93 -9.15 1.42
N THR A 328 5.90 -9.50 0.59
CA THR A 328 5.72 -10.44 -0.51
C THR A 328 6.38 -11.76 -0.12
N ALA A 329 5.58 -12.82 -0.02
CA ALA A 329 5.97 -14.16 0.43
C ALA A 329 6.75 -14.92 -0.66
N ARG A 330 7.93 -14.38 -1.02
CA ARG A 330 8.83 -14.84 -2.06
C ARG A 330 10.28 -14.69 -1.57
N SER A 331 11.16 -15.60 -1.98
CA SER A 331 12.57 -15.60 -1.56
C SER A 331 13.58 -15.54 -2.72
N ASP A 332 13.09 -15.43 -3.96
CA ASP A 332 13.87 -15.42 -5.20
C ASP A 332 14.23 -14.00 -5.66
N ASP A 333 15.42 -13.86 -6.24
CA ASP A 333 15.94 -12.57 -6.70
C ASP A 333 15.24 -12.05 -7.96
N ALA A 334 14.59 -12.92 -8.74
CA ALA A 334 13.82 -12.50 -9.92
C ALA A 334 12.61 -11.65 -9.53
N THR A 335 11.77 -12.12 -8.60
CA THR A 335 10.65 -11.36 -8.06
C THR A 335 11.13 -10.07 -7.41
N PHE A 336 12.20 -10.14 -6.62
CA PHE A 336 12.79 -8.96 -6.01
C PHE A 336 13.19 -7.91 -7.06
N GLY A 337 13.91 -8.33 -8.10
CA GLY A 337 14.34 -7.46 -9.18
C GLY A 337 13.18 -6.84 -9.96
N ILE A 338 12.16 -7.62 -10.29
CA ILE A 338 10.96 -7.12 -10.98
C ILE A 338 10.25 -6.05 -10.14
N LEU A 339 10.04 -6.33 -8.84
CA LEU A 339 9.40 -5.38 -7.94
C LEU A 339 10.23 -4.09 -7.79
N HIS A 340 11.55 -4.21 -7.80
CA HIS A 340 12.47 -3.08 -7.63
C HIS A 340 12.80 -2.32 -8.94
N SER A 341 12.17 -2.71 -10.05
CA SER A 341 12.33 -2.06 -11.36
C SER A 341 11.41 -0.86 -11.55
N ARG A 342 11.76 0.00 -12.51
CA ARG A 342 10.95 1.13 -12.95
C ARG A 342 9.56 0.72 -13.41
N PHE A 343 9.39 -0.46 -14.01
CA PHE A 343 8.08 -0.95 -14.47
C PHE A 343 7.10 -1.09 -13.30
N HIS A 344 7.54 -1.74 -12.22
CA HIS A 344 6.71 -1.90 -11.03
C HIS A 344 6.60 -0.62 -10.22
N GLU A 345 7.66 0.20 -10.17
CA GLU A 345 7.61 1.52 -9.53
C GLU A 345 6.52 2.40 -10.17
N LEU A 346 6.52 2.55 -11.50
CA LEU A 346 5.51 3.31 -12.23
C LEU A 346 4.10 2.76 -12.00
N TRP A 347 3.93 1.44 -12.10
CA TRP A 347 2.64 0.80 -11.85
C TRP A 347 2.15 1.06 -10.42
N ALA A 348 3.01 0.84 -9.42
CA ALA A 348 2.67 1.01 -8.02
C ALA A 348 2.36 2.47 -7.64
N LEU A 349 3.06 3.45 -8.22
CA LEU A 349 2.80 4.88 -8.00
C LEU A 349 1.47 5.32 -8.61
N ARG A 350 1.11 4.76 -9.78
CA ARG A 350 -0.14 5.09 -10.47
C ARG A 350 -1.35 4.38 -9.89
N MET A 351 -1.21 3.11 -9.52
CA MET A 351 -2.28 2.29 -8.94
C MET A 351 -2.42 2.45 -7.42
N GLY A 352 -1.42 3.05 -6.77
CA GLY A 352 -1.40 3.31 -5.35
C GLY A 352 -2.30 4.47 -4.94
N THR A 353 -2.27 4.79 -3.65
CA THR A 353 -2.89 6.01 -3.11
C THR A 353 -1.80 6.89 -2.50
N TRP A 354 -2.18 8.06 -2.01
CA TRP A 354 -1.25 9.04 -1.45
C TRP A 354 -1.73 9.44 -0.05
N MET A 355 -0.80 9.68 0.88
CA MET A 355 -1.14 9.99 2.27
C MET A 355 -0.40 11.21 2.83
N GLY A 356 -1.14 11.97 3.64
CA GLY A 356 -0.60 13.05 4.48
C GLY A 356 -0.28 14.34 3.72
N ALA A 357 0.16 15.35 4.47
CA ALA A 357 0.60 16.63 3.92
C ALA A 357 1.85 16.50 3.04
N GLY A 358 2.70 15.50 3.30
CA GLY A 358 3.90 15.21 2.49
C GLY A 358 3.60 14.61 1.13
N ASN A 359 2.34 14.22 0.86
CA ASN A 359 1.92 13.51 -0.35
C ASN A 359 2.83 12.29 -0.61
N ASP A 360 3.01 11.45 0.41
CA ASP A 360 3.85 10.25 0.27
C ASP A 360 3.06 9.13 -0.41
N PRO A 361 3.64 8.42 -1.39
CA PRO A 361 3.02 7.26 -2.01
C PRO A 361 2.71 6.16 -1.00
N ARG A 362 1.55 5.54 -1.17
CA ARG A 362 1.07 4.40 -0.38
C ARG A 362 0.91 3.17 -1.26
N TYR A 363 1.63 2.11 -0.91
CA TYR A 363 1.61 0.82 -1.60
C TYR A 363 0.44 -0.05 -1.13
N THR A 364 -0.57 -0.26 -1.97
CA THR A 364 -1.76 -1.05 -1.61
C THR A 364 -1.76 -2.38 -2.35
N PRO A 365 -1.53 -3.53 -1.67
CA PRO A 365 -1.34 -4.82 -2.34
C PRO A 365 -2.39 -5.15 -3.39
N THR A 366 -3.67 -4.90 -3.09
CA THR A 366 -4.80 -5.24 -3.96
C THR A 366 -4.85 -4.41 -5.23
N THR A 367 -4.43 -3.14 -5.20
CA THR A 367 -4.46 -2.30 -6.41
C THR A 367 -3.12 -2.27 -7.12
N THR A 368 -2.01 -2.52 -6.42
CA THR A 368 -0.66 -2.52 -6.99
C THR A 368 -0.22 -3.94 -7.36
N PHE A 369 0.16 -4.76 -6.38
CA PHE A 369 0.72 -6.10 -6.60
C PHE A 369 -0.26 -7.03 -7.30
N GLU A 370 -1.50 -7.10 -6.82
CA GLU A 370 -2.49 -8.06 -7.35
C GLU A 370 -2.99 -7.71 -8.76
N THR A 371 -2.71 -6.50 -9.26
CA THR A 371 -3.00 -6.10 -10.65
C THR A 371 -1.74 -6.07 -11.52
N PHE A 372 -0.54 -6.18 -10.94
CA PHE A 372 0.70 -6.02 -11.69
C PHE A 372 0.95 -7.20 -12.64
N PRO A 373 1.04 -6.97 -13.97
CA PRO A 373 1.24 -8.05 -14.93
C PRO A 373 2.71 -8.41 -15.02
N PHE A 374 3.20 -9.31 -14.15
CA PHE A 374 4.58 -9.81 -14.15
C PHE A 374 5.02 -10.34 -15.53
N PRO A 375 6.33 -10.37 -15.87
CA PRO A 375 6.80 -11.02 -17.09
C PRO A 375 6.31 -12.49 -17.18
N GLU A 376 6.06 -12.96 -18.39
CA GLU A 376 5.57 -14.32 -18.62
C GLU A 376 6.57 -15.36 -18.08
N GLY A 377 6.06 -16.40 -17.41
CA GLY A 377 6.88 -17.42 -16.74
C GLY A 377 7.59 -16.96 -15.46
N LEU A 378 7.46 -15.69 -15.07
CA LEU A 378 8.02 -15.11 -13.84
C LEU A 378 6.92 -14.58 -12.90
N THR A 379 5.70 -15.09 -13.02
CA THR A 379 4.62 -14.72 -12.10
C THR A 379 4.88 -15.30 -10.70
N PRO A 380 4.26 -14.75 -9.64
CA PRO A 380 4.37 -15.31 -8.29
C PRO A 380 3.94 -16.79 -8.19
N LYS A 381 2.98 -17.19 -9.04
CA LYS A 381 2.51 -18.58 -9.16
C LYS A 381 3.53 -19.48 -9.85
N ASP A 382 4.12 -19.02 -10.95
CA ASP A 382 5.07 -19.82 -11.76
C ASP A 382 6.44 -19.96 -11.09
N SER A 383 6.79 -19.00 -10.24
CA SER A 383 8.04 -19.00 -9.49
C SER A 383 7.96 -19.80 -8.18
N ALA A 384 6.79 -20.30 -7.75
CA ALA A 384 6.66 -21.10 -6.52
C ALA A 384 7.65 -22.28 -6.52
N PRO A 385 8.37 -22.55 -5.42
CA PRO A 385 9.15 -23.79 -5.30
C PRO A 385 8.21 -24.97 -5.54
N LEU A 386 8.34 -25.64 -6.68
CA LEU A 386 7.56 -26.84 -6.95
C LEU A 386 8.13 -27.93 -6.03
N THR A 387 7.40 -28.28 -4.98
CA THR A 387 7.77 -29.43 -4.15
C THR A 387 7.34 -30.68 -4.91
N ARG A 388 8.30 -31.49 -5.34
CA ARG A 388 8.01 -32.77 -5.98
C ARG A 388 7.32 -33.71 -4.96
N PRO A 389 6.57 -34.72 -5.43
CA PRO A 389 5.94 -35.73 -4.56
C PRO A 389 6.93 -36.50 -3.66
N ASP A 390 8.23 -36.44 -3.97
CA ASP A 390 9.33 -37.05 -3.21
C ASP A 390 9.93 -36.12 -2.13
N GLY A 391 9.39 -34.91 -1.94
CA GLY A 391 9.85 -33.95 -0.93
C GLY A 391 11.03 -33.07 -1.37
N HIS A 392 11.52 -33.20 -2.60
CA HIS A 392 12.56 -32.31 -3.12
C HIS A 392 11.95 -31.02 -3.69
N HIS A 393 12.45 -29.86 -3.25
CA HIS A 393 12.09 -28.58 -3.84
C HIS A 393 12.82 -28.41 -5.18
N LEU A 394 12.06 -28.28 -6.27
CA LEU A 394 12.60 -27.75 -7.52
C LEU A 394 12.85 -26.24 -7.34
N PRO A 395 13.94 -25.72 -7.94
CA PRO A 395 14.17 -24.29 -7.98
C PRO A 395 12.99 -23.59 -8.69
N PRO A 396 12.70 -22.33 -8.35
CA PRO A 396 11.79 -21.47 -9.11
C PRO A 396 12.11 -21.56 -10.61
N VAL A 397 11.08 -21.49 -11.46
CA VAL A 397 11.29 -21.34 -12.91
C VAL A 397 12.18 -20.12 -13.15
N GLY A 398 13.39 -20.34 -13.68
CA GLY A 398 14.40 -19.30 -13.87
C GLY A 398 15.85 -19.80 -13.86
N GLU A 399 16.17 -20.94 -13.21
CA GLU A 399 17.55 -21.46 -13.19
C GLU A 399 18.05 -22.00 -14.55
N GLY A 400 17.16 -22.22 -15.52
CA GLY A 400 17.50 -22.73 -16.85
C GLY A 400 17.62 -21.67 -17.96
N ASN A 401 17.25 -20.43 -17.70
CA ASN A 401 17.42 -19.33 -18.66
C ASN A 401 18.49 -18.40 -18.13
N SER A 402 19.47 -18.09 -18.97
CA SER A 402 20.52 -17.08 -18.77
C SER A 402 19.94 -15.66 -18.70
N SER A 403 18.94 -15.43 -17.84
CA SER A 403 18.35 -14.11 -17.62
C SER A 403 19.29 -13.31 -16.71
N PRO A 404 19.71 -12.10 -17.10
CA PRO A 404 20.58 -11.25 -16.27
C PRO A 404 19.86 -10.68 -15.03
N LEU A 405 18.56 -10.93 -14.86
CA LEU A 405 17.72 -10.34 -13.84
C LEU A 405 18.15 -10.65 -12.39
N PRO A 406 18.39 -11.93 -11.98
CA PRO A 406 18.84 -12.23 -10.62
C PRO A 406 20.17 -11.54 -10.28
N GLN A 407 21.10 -11.54 -11.24
CA GLN A 407 22.43 -10.95 -11.08
C GLN A 407 22.37 -9.42 -10.93
N ALA A 408 21.57 -8.74 -11.75
CA ALA A 408 21.39 -7.29 -11.67
C ALA A 408 20.76 -6.88 -10.33
N GLY A 409 19.73 -7.63 -9.88
CA GLY A 409 19.09 -7.41 -8.58
C GLY A 409 20.05 -7.60 -7.41
N GLU A 410 20.78 -8.71 -7.37
CA GLU A 410 21.71 -9.04 -6.29
C GLU A 410 22.84 -8.00 -6.16
N LEU A 411 23.41 -7.57 -7.30
CA LEU A 411 24.46 -6.55 -7.32
C LEU A 411 24.00 -5.22 -6.73
N GLY A 412 22.79 -4.77 -7.09
CA GLY A 412 22.20 -3.54 -6.56
C GLY A 412 21.96 -3.59 -5.06
N VAL A 413 21.37 -4.70 -4.57
CA VAL A 413 21.13 -4.91 -3.13
C VAL A 413 22.42 -4.93 -2.35
N ARG A 414 23.41 -5.70 -2.80
CA ARG A 414 24.70 -5.81 -2.11
C ARG A 414 25.43 -4.47 -2.06
N ALA A 415 25.40 -3.69 -3.14
CA ALA A 415 25.99 -2.36 -3.16
C ALA A 415 25.28 -1.39 -2.20
N ALA A 416 23.94 -1.45 -2.13
CA ALA A 416 23.16 -0.68 -1.16
C ALA A 416 23.46 -1.09 0.28
N ASP A 417 23.53 -2.39 0.58
CA ASP A 417 23.86 -2.89 1.91
C ASP A 417 25.26 -2.50 2.36
N ASN A 418 26.26 -2.57 1.46
CA ASN A 418 27.62 -2.11 1.74
C ASN A 418 27.69 -0.60 1.96
N TRP A 419 26.87 0.19 1.24
CA TRP A 419 26.76 1.62 1.46
C TRP A 419 26.09 1.94 2.80
N LEU A 420 25.06 1.17 3.18
CA LEU A 420 24.34 1.32 4.43
C LEU A 420 25.20 0.93 5.63
N ASN A 421 26.02 -0.10 5.48
CA ASN A 421 26.82 -0.71 6.54
C ASN A 421 28.28 -0.87 6.10
N PRO A 422 29.04 0.23 5.90
CA PRO A 422 30.44 0.12 5.52
C PRO A 422 31.22 -0.69 6.56
N PRO A 423 32.07 -1.65 6.16
CA PRO A 423 32.82 -2.50 7.10
C PRO A 423 33.80 -1.70 7.95
N GLU A 424 34.23 -0.52 7.50
CA GLU A 424 35.07 0.40 8.27
C GLU A 424 34.32 1.03 9.45
N TRP A 425 32.99 1.14 9.36
CA TRP A 425 32.15 1.87 10.32
C TRP A 425 31.19 0.95 11.11
N THR A 426 31.04 -0.30 10.70
CA THR A 426 30.01 -1.20 11.21
C THR A 426 30.60 -2.50 11.73
N ASP A 427 30.19 -2.87 12.94
CA ASP A 427 30.34 -4.22 13.49
C ASP A 427 29.02 -4.98 13.39
N TRP A 428 29.09 -6.28 13.15
CA TRP A 428 27.94 -7.16 13.12
C TRP A 428 27.91 -7.98 14.40
N LEU A 429 26.96 -7.68 15.28
CA LEU A 429 26.85 -8.32 16.59
C LEU A 429 25.70 -9.32 16.64
N ARG A 430 25.86 -10.36 17.46
CA ARG A 430 24.82 -11.31 17.85
C ARG A 430 25.23 -11.97 19.16
N THR A 431 24.34 -12.06 20.14
CA THR A 431 24.62 -12.80 21.39
C THR A 431 24.47 -14.31 21.18
N PRO A 432 25.04 -15.15 22.05
CA PRO A 432 24.86 -16.61 21.97
C PRO A 432 23.39 -17.04 22.02
N GLU A 433 22.55 -16.33 22.77
CA GLU A 433 21.12 -16.60 22.86
C GLU A 433 20.40 -16.22 21.55
N GLU A 434 20.77 -15.09 20.94
CA GLU A 434 20.26 -14.68 19.63
C GLU A 434 20.68 -15.68 18.54
N GLU A 435 21.92 -16.17 18.58
CA GLU A 435 22.43 -17.21 17.68
C GLU A 435 21.66 -18.53 17.84
N LYS A 436 21.48 -19.00 19.08
CA LYS A 436 20.71 -20.20 19.40
C LYS A 436 19.26 -20.09 18.93
N ALA A 437 18.69 -18.90 18.98
CA ALA A 437 17.34 -18.61 18.51
C ALA A 437 17.23 -18.43 16.97
N GLY A 438 18.36 -18.41 16.25
CA GLY A 438 18.38 -18.19 14.80
C GLY A 438 18.09 -16.74 14.38
N TYR A 439 18.33 -15.76 15.26
CA TYR A 439 18.16 -14.35 14.93
C TYR A 439 19.32 -13.81 14.06
N PRO A 440 19.01 -12.83 13.18
CA PRO A 440 20.02 -12.26 12.29
C PRO A 440 21.06 -11.44 13.07
N LEU A 441 22.24 -11.27 12.48
CA LEU A 441 23.24 -10.31 12.95
C LEU A 441 22.65 -8.88 12.89
N ARG A 442 22.98 -8.05 13.87
CA ARG A 442 22.60 -6.63 13.89
C ARG A 442 23.79 -5.73 13.60
N PRO A 443 23.64 -4.70 12.73
CA PRO A 443 24.69 -3.73 12.48
C PRO A 443 24.78 -2.73 13.64
N VAL A 444 25.98 -2.53 14.15
CA VAL A 444 26.29 -1.58 15.23
C VAL A 444 27.42 -0.68 14.77
N ALA A 445 27.35 0.61 15.11
CA ALA A 445 28.43 1.52 14.79
C ALA A 445 29.69 1.16 15.60
N LYS A 446 30.83 1.15 14.90
CA LYS A 446 32.15 1.18 15.55
C LYS A 446 32.32 2.49 16.30
N THR A 447 33.09 2.45 17.39
CA THR A 447 33.38 3.62 18.23
C THR A 447 33.87 4.79 17.38
N GLY A 448 33.17 5.94 17.46
CA GLY A 448 33.51 7.16 16.73
C GLY A 448 32.81 7.32 15.37
N HIS A 449 32.11 6.31 14.87
CA HIS A 449 31.36 6.34 13.61
C HIS A 449 29.84 6.42 13.78
N GLU A 450 29.34 6.63 15.01
CA GLU A 450 27.91 6.65 15.32
C GLU A 450 27.18 7.74 14.53
N ALA A 451 27.78 8.94 14.43
CA ALA A 451 27.21 10.06 13.69
C ALA A 451 27.22 9.84 12.17
N ASP A 452 28.23 9.14 11.65
CA ASP A 452 28.35 8.82 10.23
C ASP A 452 27.32 7.75 9.83
N LEU A 453 27.25 6.67 10.59
CA LEU A 453 26.31 5.57 10.35
C LEU A 453 24.86 6.02 10.49
N LYS A 454 24.57 6.97 11.39
CA LYS A 454 23.23 7.58 11.54
C LYS A 454 22.72 8.23 10.24
N LYS A 455 23.61 8.70 9.37
CA LYS A 455 23.25 9.30 8.06
C LYS A 455 23.07 8.25 6.96
N ARG A 456 23.54 7.02 7.15
CA ARG A 456 23.42 5.91 6.19
C ARG A 456 22.04 5.26 6.26
N THR A 457 21.06 5.93 5.64
CA THR A 457 19.67 5.49 5.55
C THR A 457 19.26 5.27 4.09
N LEU A 458 18.31 4.38 3.83
CA LEU A 458 17.78 4.19 2.48
C LEU A 458 17.13 5.48 1.96
N THR A 459 16.44 6.25 2.81
CA THR A 459 15.91 7.56 2.40
C THR A 459 17.01 8.48 1.88
N ASN A 460 18.14 8.60 2.58
CA ASN A 460 19.24 9.46 2.13
C ASN A 460 19.91 8.92 0.87
N LEU A 461 20.09 7.60 0.77
CA LEU A 461 20.66 6.96 -0.41
C LEU A 461 19.83 7.25 -1.67
N TYR A 462 18.51 7.08 -1.59
CA TYR A 462 17.62 7.30 -2.73
C TYR A 462 17.33 8.78 -3.00
N ASN A 463 17.44 9.65 -2.00
CA ASN A 463 17.45 11.09 -2.22
C ASN A 463 18.69 11.54 -3.00
N ALA A 464 19.87 11.02 -2.66
CA ALA A 464 21.11 11.38 -3.33
C ALA A 464 21.28 10.69 -4.70
N ARG A 465 20.74 9.46 -4.82
CA ARG A 465 20.79 8.59 -6.00
C ARG A 465 22.15 8.64 -6.72
N PRO A 466 23.23 8.19 -6.06
CA PRO A 466 24.57 8.23 -6.64
C PRO A 466 24.65 7.44 -7.94
N ALA A 467 25.59 7.79 -8.82
CA ALA A 467 25.70 7.22 -10.16
C ALA A 467 25.75 5.67 -10.19
N TRP A 468 26.41 5.04 -9.20
CA TRP A 468 26.45 3.57 -9.11
C TRP A 468 25.06 2.96 -8.86
N LEU A 469 24.22 3.62 -8.06
CA LEU A 469 22.86 3.15 -7.78
C LEU A 469 21.96 3.36 -8.99
N ASP A 470 22.08 4.52 -9.64
CA ASP A 470 21.33 4.81 -10.87
C ASP A 470 21.68 3.81 -11.99
N ASN A 471 22.96 3.51 -12.17
CA ASN A 471 23.41 2.51 -13.13
C ASN A 471 22.92 1.09 -12.79
N ALA A 472 22.88 0.73 -11.50
CA ALA A 472 22.33 -0.56 -11.07
C ALA A 472 20.83 -0.67 -11.40
N HIS A 473 20.05 0.39 -11.16
CA HIS A 473 18.63 0.42 -11.55
C HIS A 473 18.45 0.37 -13.07
N LYS A 474 19.24 1.10 -13.85
CA LYS A 474 19.17 1.03 -15.33
C LYS A 474 19.48 -0.37 -15.86
N ALA A 475 20.47 -1.06 -15.29
CA ALA A 475 20.79 -2.44 -15.63
C ALA A 475 19.65 -3.40 -15.25
N LEU A 476 19.05 -3.20 -14.08
CA LEU A 476 17.88 -3.95 -13.63
C LEU A 476 16.69 -3.76 -14.55
N ASP A 477 16.37 -2.51 -14.93
CA ASP A 477 15.28 -2.18 -15.84
C ASP A 477 15.49 -2.82 -17.21
N ALA A 478 16.72 -2.79 -17.74
CA ALA A 478 17.03 -3.47 -19.00
C ALA A 478 16.81 -4.98 -18.91
N ALA A 479 17.18 -5.62 -17.80
CA ALA A 479 16.94 -7.04 -17.58
C ALA A 479 15.44 -7.38 -17.46
N VAL A 480 14.66 -6.53 -16.78
CA VAL A 480 13.20 -6.70 -16.69
C VAL A 480 12.52 -6.48 -18.04
N ALA A 481 12.95 -5.50 -18.82
CA ALA A 481 12.46 -5.28 -20.18
C ALA A 481 12.70 -6.51 -21.08
N GLN A 482 13.89 -7.13 -20.99
CA GLN A 482 14.18 -8.39 -21.68
C GLN A 482 13.26 -9.52 -21.22
N ALA A 483 12.96 -9.62 -19.92
CA ALA A 483 12.02 -10.61 -19.40
C ALA A 483 10.60 -10.40 -19.95
N TYR A 484 10.19 -9.15 -20.21
CA TYR A 484 8.95 -8.83 -20.92
C TYR A 484 9.02 -9.04 -22.45
N GLY A 485 10.20 -9.34 -23.01
CA GLY A 485 10.43 -9.40 -24.46
C GLY A 485 10.46 -8.03 -25.15
N TRP A 486 10.60 -6.93 -24.40
CA TRP A 486 10.61 -5.56 -24.93
C TRP A 486 12.01 -5.17 -25.40
N ASN A 487 12.41 -5.71 -26.55
CA ASN A 487 13.74 -5.49 -27.15
C ASN A 487 13.98 -4.03 -27.61
N ASP A 488 12.92 -3.22 -27.69
CA ASP A 488 12.95 -1.80 -28.04
C ASP A 488 13.09 -0.88 -26.82
N TYR A 489 13.14 -1.43 -25.60
CA TYR A 489 13.26 -0.64 -24.38
C TYR A 489 14.54 0.18 -24.36
N LYS A 490 14.38 1.45 -23.98
CA LYS A 490 15.45 2.38 -23.67
C LYS A 490 15.12 3.11 -22.37
N PRO A 491 16.12 3.54 -21.57
CA PRO A 491 15.87 4.30 -20.35
C PRO A 491 14.98 5.53 -20.56
N GLU A 492 15.03 6.14 -21.75
CA GLU A 492 14.27 7.34 -22.13
C GLU A 492 12.84 7.04 -22.60
N MET A 493 12.43 5.77 -22.67
CA MET A 493 11.06 5.40 -23.03
C MET A 493 10.06 6.13 -22.11
N PRO A 494 9.04 6.83 -22.65
CA PRO A 494 8.07 7.56 -21.82
C PRO A 494 7.35 6.66 -20.81
N ASP A 495 7.12 7.16 -19.59
CA ASP A 495 6.41 6.41 -18.54
C ASP A 495 5.03 5.92 -19.01
N GLU A 496 4.32 6.75 -19.78
CA GLU A 496 2.99 6.42 -20.33
C GLU A 496 3.03 5.25 -21.31
N GLU A 497 4.11 5.10 -22.08
CA GLU A 497 4.30 3.94 -22.98
C GLU A 497 4.42 2.66 -22.17
N ILE A 498 5.24 2.68 -21.11
CA ILE A 498 5.41 1.54 -20.22
C ILE A 498 4.08 1.15 -19.58
N LEU A 499 3.37 2.14 -19.01
CA LEU A 499 2.07 1.92 -18.37
C LEU A 499 1.03 1.38 -19.34
N ARG A 500 1.01 1.84 -20.60
CA ARG A 500 0.09 1.34 -21.62
C ARG A 500 0.36 -0.12 -21.95
N ARG A 501 1.63 -0.51 -22.12
CA ARG A 501 2.01 -1.92 -22.35
C ARG A 501 1.67 -2.81 -21.16
N LEU A 502 1.93 -2.34 -19.93
CA LEU A 502 1.52 -3.07 -18.72
C LEU A 502 0.01 -3.22 -18.67
N LEU A 503 -0.77 -2.16 -18.87
CA LEU A 503 -2.23 -2.23 -18.87
C LEU A 503 -2.74 -3.23 -19.91
N ALA A 504 -2.19 -3.21 -21.13
CA ALA A 504 -2.55 -4.17 -22.17
C ALA A 504 -2.31 -5.62 -21.72
N LEU A 505 -1.15 -5.91 -21.11
CA LEU A 505 -0.86 -7.24 -20.55
C LEU A 505 -1.83 -7.63 -19.44
N ASN A 506 -2.14 -6.70 -18.53
CA ASN A 506 -3.11 -6.92 -17.46
C ASN A 506 -4.49 -7.31 -18.03
N LEU A 507 -4.99 -6.54 -19.01
CA LEU A 507 -6.31 -6.77 -19.61
C LEU A 507 -6.39 -8.11 -20.35
N VAL A 508 -5.33 -8.50 -21.06
CA VAL A 508 -5.24 -9.80 -21.73
C VAL A 508 -5.30 -10.95 -20.73
N ARG A 509 -4.58 -10.87 -19.60
CA ARG A 509 -4.51 -11.95 -18.61
C ARG A 509 -5.70 -12.04 -17.66
N ALA A 510 -6.40 -10.92 -17.48
CA ALA A 510 -7.61 -10.87 -16.67
C ALA A 510 -8.88 -11.29 -17.42
N SER A 511 -8.77 -11.54 -18.73
CA SER A 511 -9.83 -12.11 -19.58
C SER A 511 -9.80 -13.62 -19.49
#